data_AF-A0A4V2XFA7-F1
#
_entry.id   AF-A0A4V2XFA7-F1
#
_cell.length_a   1.000
_cell.length_b   1.000
_cell.length_c   1.000
_cell.angle_alpha   90.00
_cell.angle_beta   90.00
_cell.angle_gamma   90.00
#
_symmetry.space_group_name_H-M   'P 1'
#
loop_
_entity.id
_entity.type
_entity.pdbx_description
1 polymer ?
#
loop_
_entity_poly.entity_id
_entity_poly.type
_entity_poly.pdbx_seq_one_letter_code
_entity_poly.pdbx_strand_id
1 'polypeptide(L)'
;MTISESAARLREAHPDWQIEYVDSKDVPWLAIREPSEDWIGGHPVAEAKVPGMLERLMSQAVDLAALASGARREQRMEDLKSLRETFPGWAFELSGTRPYWRGQRSYLDYVDRPAAITDVRGNDPNEMALLLWRIQRAEAGLDEG
;
A
#
# COMPACT_ATOMS: atom_id res chain seq x y z
N MET A 1 -21.30 -16.91 -1.59
CA MET A 1 -20.02 -17.15 -0.92
C MET A 1 -20.06 -16.45 0.42
N THR A 2 -19.75 -17.14 1.51
CA THR A 2 -19.70 -16.54 2.85
C THR A 2 -18.42 -15.73 3.05
N ILE A 3 -18.36 -14.93 4.12
CA ILE A 3 -17.13 -14.21 4.52
C ILE A 3 -15.99 -15.22 4.76
N SER A 4 -16.28 -16.32 5.47
CA SER A 4 -15.30 -17.37 5.75
C SER A 4 -14.78 -18.04 4.47
N GLU A 5 -15.66 -18.37 3.52
CA GLU A 5 -15.27 -18.95 2.23
C GLU A 5 -14.41 -17.97 1.42
N SER A 6 -14.77 -16.69 1.40
CA SER A 6 -14.03 -15.67 0.67
C SER A 6 -12.64 -15.44 1.27
N ALA A 7 -12.54 -15.39 2.60
CA ALA A 7 -11.25 -15.29 3.30
C ALA A 7 -10.36 -16.52 3.07
N ALA A 8 -10.94 -17.73 3.10
CA ALA A 8 -10.21 -18.97 2.82
C ALA A 8 -9.62 -18.96 1.41
N ARG A 9 -10.43 -18.62 0.38
CA ARG A 9 -9.97 -18.51 -1.01
C ARG A 9 -8.82 -17.52 -1.16
N LEU A 10 -8.96 -16.33 -0.56
CA LEU A 10 -7.92 -15.30 -0.68
C LEU A 10 -6.61 -15.73 -0.02
N ARG A 11 -6.66 -16.38 1.15
CA ARG A 11 -5.47 -16.89 1.84
C ARG A 11 -4.78 -18.01 1.07
N GLU A 12 -5.56 -18.87 0.42
CA GLU A 12 -5.03 -19.93 -0.44
C GLU A 12 -4.33 -19.35 -1.68
N ALA A 13 -4.92 -18.32 -2.31
CA ALA A 13 -4.35 -17.66 -3.49
C ALA A 13 -3.14 -16.76 -3.17
N HIS A 14 -3.08 -16.21 -1.96
CA HIS A 14 -2.05 -15.25 -1.53
C HIS A 14 -1.46 -15.67 -0.16
N PRO A 15 -0.67 -16.76 -0.10
CA PRO A 15 -0.18 -17.33 1.16
C PRO A 15 0.73 -16.41 1.97
N ASP A 16 1.38 -15.45 1.29
CA ASP A 16 2.26 -14.46 1.93
C ASP A 16 1.50 -13.35 2.65
N TRP A 17 0.17 -13.30 2.50
CA TRP A 17 -0.67 -12.26 3.07
C TRP A 17 -1.49 -12.80 4.24
N GLN A 18 -1.42 -12.09 5.36
CA GLN A 18 -2.40 -12.22 6.43
C GLN A 18 -3.66 -11.47 6.01
N ILE A 19 -4.80 -12.17 6.05
CA ILE A 19 -6.10 -11.63 5.61
C ILE A 19 -7.09 -11.73 6.75
N GLU A 20 -7.72 -10.61 7.08
CA GLU A 20 -8.68 -10.47 8.17
C GLU A 20 -9.98 -9.81 7.69
N TYR A 21 -11.08 -10.16 8.35
CA TYR A 21 -12.36 -9.49 8.21
C TYR A 21 -12.75 -8.90 9.57
N VAL A 22 -12.90 -7.57 9.62
CA VAL A 22 -13.20 -6.83 10.84
C VAL A 22 -14.57 -6.17 10.68
N ASP A 23 -15.61 -6.84 11.17
CA ASP A 23 -17.02 -6.44 11.00
C ASP A 23 -17.34 -5.04 11.59
N SER A 24 -16.52 -4.57 12.54
CA SER A 24 -16.69 -3.25 13.15
C SER A 24 -16.12 -2.08 12.32
N LYS A 25 -15.56 -2.33 11.13
CA LYS A 25 -15.00 -1.30 10.24
C LYS A 25 -15.88 -1.09 9.01
N ASP A 26 -15.98 0.15 8.55
CA ASP A 26 -16.63 0.50 7.27
C ASP A 26 -15.91 -0.08 6.04
N VAL A 27 -14.61 -0.35 6.18
CA VAL A 27 -13.75 -1.04 5.21
C VAL A 27 -13.25 -2.33 5.86
N PRO A 28 -14.07 -3.41 5.87
CA PRO A 28 -13.86 -4.54 6.78
C PRO A 28 -12.82 -5.55 6.31
N TRP A 29 -12.44 -5.57 5.03
CA TRP A 29 -11.42 -6.50 4.54
C TRP A 29 -10.05 -5.88 4.66
N LEU A 30 -9.15 -6.56 5.38
CA LEU A 30 -7.78 -6.13 5.65
C LEU A 30 -6.80 -7.20 5.15
N ALA A 31 -5.79 -6.78 4.41
CA ALA A 31 -4.66 -7.61 4.02
C ALA A 31 -3.36 -6.97 4.50
N ILE A 32 -2.53 -7.76 5.17
CA ILE A 32 -1.21 -7.34 5.68
C ILE A 32 -0.16 -8.32 5.17
N ARG A 33 0.95 -7.80 4.66
CA ARG A 33 2.15 -8.56 4.31
C ARG A 33 3.34 -7.98 5.04
N GLU A 34 3.99 -8.80 5.84
CA GLU A 34 5.19 -8.39 6.57
C GLU A 34 6.42 -8.37 5.64
N PRO A 35 7.33 -7.40 5.79
CA PRO A 35 8.64 -7.41 5.14
C PRO A 35 9.41 -8.71 5.46
N SER A 36 10.03 -9.29 4.44
CA SER A 36 10.88 -10.47 4.54
C SER A 36 12.22 -10.25 3.82
N GLU A 37 13.12 -11.24 3.86
CA GLU A 37 14.36 -11.18 3.06
C GLU A 37 14.08 -11.16 1.55
N ASP A 38 12.98 -11.79 1.12
CA ASP A 38 12.55 -11.88 -0.28
C ASP A 38 11.62 -10.74 -0.71
N TRP A 39 11.14 -9.91 0.22
CA TRP A 39 10.28 -8.76 -0.05
C TRP A 39 10.59 -7.62 0.92
N ILE A 40 11.38 -6.66 0.45
CA ILE A 40 11.98 -5.62 1.30
C ILE A 40 11.02 -4.43 1.49
N GLY A 41 10.02 -4.28 0.63
CA GLY A 41 9.02 -3.21 0.69
C GLY A 41 8.11 -3.20 -0.54
N GLY A 42 7.14 -2.29 -0.54
CA GLY A 42 6.01 -2.27 -1.47
C GLY A 42 4.77 -1.69 -0.78
N HIS A 43 3.60 -2.26 -1.06
CA HIS A 43 2.33 -1.90 -0.42
C HIS A 43 1.96 -2.98 0.61
N PRO A 44 2.47 -2.95 1.86
CA PRO A 44 2.24 -4.04 2.82
C PRO A 44 0.82 -4.11 3.34
N VAL A 45 0.02 -3.04 3.22
CA VAL A 45 -1.33 -3.01 3.79
C VAL A 45 -2.33 -2.51 2.76
N ALA A 46 -3.40 -3.29 2.60
CA ALA A 46 -4.53 -2.98 1.74
C ALA A 46 -5.85 -3.16 2.49
N GLU A 47 -6.79 -2.25 2.28
CA GLU A 47 -8.13 -2.31 2.86
C GLU A 47 -9.19 -2.16 1.76
N ALA A 48 -10.25 -2.96 1.83
CA ALA A 48 -11.35 -2.92 0.86
C ALA A 48 -12.73 -3.21 1.48
N LYS A 49 -13.79 -2.71 0.82
CA LYS A 49 -15.18 -2.99 1.21
C LYS A 49 -15.63 -4.40 0.83
N VAL A 50 -15.04 -4.97 -0.22
CA VAL A 50 -15.39 -6.29 -0.76
C VAL A 50 -14.14 -7.13 -1.07
N PRO A 51 -14.22 -8.46 -0.96
CA PRO A 51 -13.03 -9.33 -1.09
C PRO A 51 -12.40 -9.30 -2.48
N GLY A 52 -13.18 -9.14 -3.54
CA GLY A 52 -12.64 -9.05 -4.92
C GLY A 52 -11.81 -7.78 -5.16
N MET A 53 -12.10 -6.69 -4.44
CA MET A 53 -11.26 -5.49 -4.50
C MET A 53 -9.98 -5.67 -3.70
N LEU A 54 -10.03 -6.36 -2.56
CA LEU A 54 -8.84 -6.72 -1.79
C LEU A 54 -7.87 -7.56 -2.63
N GLU A 55 -8.38 -8.56 -3.35
CA GLU A 55 -7.61 -9.41 -4.26
C GLU A 55 -6.88 -8.60 -5.35
N ARG A 56 -7.59 -7.62 -5.93
CA ARG A 56 -7.03 -6.70 -6.92
C ARG A 56 -5.90 -5.86 -6.33
N LEU A 57 -6.08 -5.33 -5.11
CA LEU A 57 -5.05 -4.55 -4.43
C LEU A 57 -3.81 -5.40 -4.12
N MET A 58 -4.00 -6.61 -3.58
CA MET A 58 -2.89 -7.53 -3.30
C MET A 58 -2.11 -7.90 -4.56
N SER A 59 -2.81 -8.09 -5.69
CA SER A 59 -2.17 -8.38 -6.99
C SER A 59 -1.39 -7.19 -7.56
N GLN A 60 -1.66 -5.97 -7.11
CA GLN A 60 -0.90 -4.77 -7.48
C GLN A 60 0.35 -4.56 -6.61
N ALA A 61 0.54 -5.33 -5.54
CA ALA A 61 1.70 -5.17 -4.68
C ALA A 61 2.98 -5.53 -5.45
N VAL A 62 3.81 -4.51 -5.70
CA VAL A 62 5.10 -4.67 -6.36
C VAL A 62 6.18 -4.90 -5.30
N ASP A 63 7.07 -5.86 -5.56
CA ASP A 63 8.31 -6.00 -4.79
C ASP A 63 9.31 -4.92 -5.19
N LEU A 64 9.66 -4.07 -4.22
CA LEU A 64 10.64 -3.01 -4.41
C LEU A 64 12.06 -3.51 -4.68
N ALA A 65 12.41 -4.75 -4.31
CA ALA A 65 13.71 -5.31 -4.69
C ALA A 65 13.90 -5.36 -6.22
N ALA A 66 12.81 -5.33 -7.00
CA ALA A 66 12.82 -5.24 -8.46
C ALA A 66 12.97 -3.80 -9.00
N LEU A 67 12.83 -2.77 -8.16
CA LEU A 67 12.98 -1.36 -8.53
C LEU A 67 14.33 -0.85 -8.03
N ALA A 68 15.40 -1.12 -8.78
CA ALA A 68 16.73 -0.61 -8.43
C ALA A 68 16.74 0.92 -8.40
N SER A 69 17.07 1.52 -7.24
CA SER A 69 17.30 2.96 -7.10
C SER A 69 18.79 3.28 -7.10
N GLY A 70 19.24 4.03 -8.12
CA GLY A 70 20.60 4.58 -8.24
C GLY A 70 20.70 6.08 -7.93
N ALA A 71 19.69 6.69 -7.31
CA ALA A 71 19.55 8.14 -7.23
C ALA A 71 20.41 8.80 -6.13
N ARG A 72 20.98 9.98 -6.45
CA ARG A 72 21.75 10.81 -5.50
C ARG A 72 20.83 11.44 -4.44
N ARG A 73 21.40 11.88 -3.32
CA ARG A 73 20.65 12.38 -2.14
C ARG A 73 19.81 13.62 -2.44
N GLU A 74 20.32 14.52 -3.28
CA GLU A 74 19.66 15.77 -3.64
C GLU A 74 18.38 15.50 -4.46
N GLN A 75 18.49 14.60 -5.44
CA GLN A 75 17.36 14.10 -6.24
C GLN A 75 16.28 13.50 -5.34
N ARG A 76 16.68 12.69 -4.35
CA ARG A 76 15.76 12.06 -3.38
C ARG A 76 14.95 13.07 -2.55
N MET A 77 15.52 14.24 -2.25
CA MET A 77 14.82 15.28 -1.49
C MET A 77 13.82 16.07 -2.35
N GLU A 78 14.15 16.28 -3.63
CA GLU A 78 13.25 16.91 -4.60
C GLU A 78 12.07 15.99 -4.92
N ASP A 79 12.34 14.71 -5.17
CA ASP A 79 11.32 13.68 -5.43
C ASP A 79 10.34 13.55 -4.25
N LEU A 80 10.84 13.57 -3.00
CA LEU A 80 10.00 13.58 -1.79
C LEU A 80 9.10 14.82 -1.71
N LYS A 81 9.59 15.99 -2.14
CA LYS A 81 8.80 17.23 -2.14
C LYS A 81 7.66 17.13 -3.16
N SER A 82 7.96 16.69 -4.38
CA SER A 82 6.95 16.46 -5.42
C SER A 82 5.91 15.41 -5.00
N LEU A 83 6.34 14.38 -4.27
CA LEU A 83 5.47 13.36 -3.68
C LEU A 83 4.45 13.98 -2.72
N ARG A 84 4.91 14.81 -1.78
CA ARG A 84 4.04 15.49 -0.80
C ARG A 84 3.06 16.45 -1.45
N GLU A 85 3.46 17.13 -2.52
CA GLU A 85 2.58 18.01 -3.29
C GLU A 85 1.52 17.23 -4.06
N THR A 86 1.88 16.06 -4.61
CA THR A 86 0.99 15.24 -5.43
C THR A 86 0.02 14.43 -4.58
N PHE A 87 0.44 13.96 -3.40
CA PHE A 87 -0.31 13.05 -2.53
C PHE A 87 -0.56 13.68 -1.15
N PRO A 88 -1.40 14.72 -1.03
CA PRO A 88 -1.58 15.48 0.21
C PRO A 88 -2.21 14.68 1.37
N GLY A 89 -2.93 13.60 1.07
CA GLY A 89 -3.51 12.68 2.09
C GLY A 89 -2.52 11.64 2.64
N TRP A 90 -1.26 11.68 2.21
CA TRP A 90 -0.22 10.75 2.63
C TRP A 90 0.78 11.43 3.57
N ALA A 91 0.98 10.82 4.74
CA ALA A 91 2.06 11.15 5.65
C ALA A 91 3.30 10.32 5.30
N PHE A 92 4.43 10.97 5.05
CA PHE A 92 5.69 10.32 4.72
C PHE A 92 6.73 10.53 5.81
N GLU A 93 7.18 9.43 6.41
CA GLU A 93 8.10 9.40 7.54
C GLU A 93 9.28 8.45 7.31
N LEU A 94 10.40 8.75 7.99
CA LEU A 94 11.54 7.83 8.06
C LEU A 94 11.27 6.84 9.20
N SER A 95 11.14 5.57 8.86
CA SER A 95 11.00 4.47 9.81
C SER A 95 12.35 4.18 10.50
N GLY A 96 12.30 3.95 11.81
CA GLY A 96 13.47 3.51 12.59
C GLY A 96 13.86 2.04 12.39
N THR A 97 13.04 1.27 11.66
CA THR A 97 13.22 -0.17 11.38
C THR A 97 12.95 -0.47 9.90
N ARG A 98 13.45 -1.59 9.36
CA ARG A 98 13.31 -1.94 7.93
C ARG A 98 11.85 -1.94 7.46
N PRO A 99 11.57 -1.58 6.19
CA PRO A 99 12.22 -0.59 5.29
C PRO A 99 12.21 0.86 5.81
N TYR A 100 13.19 1.67 5.37
CA TYR A 100 13.54 2.99 5.94
C TYR A 100 12.51 4.10 5.76
N TRP A 101 11.66 4.04 4.73
CA TRP A 101 10.63 5.03 4.52
C TRP A 101 9.25 4.39 4.52
N ARG A 102 8.31 5.10 5.12
CA ARG A 102 6.91 4.69 5.26
C ARG A 102 6.01 5.83 4.82
N GLY A 103 5.08 5.53 3.93
CA GLY A 103 3.94 6.38 3.60
C GLY A 103 2.70 5.77 4.23
N GLN A 104 1.98 6.54 5.02
CA GLN A 104 0.72 6.10 5.62
C GLN A 104 -0.39 7.08 5.28
N ARG A 105 -1.56 6.54 4.95
CA ARG A 105 -2.74 7.34 4.63
C ARG A 105 -3.66 7.49 5.84
N SER A 106 -4.27 8.66 5.99
CA SER A 106 -5.27 8.91 7.04
C SER A 106 -6.56 8.13 6.77
N TYR A 107 -7.14 7.52 7.81
CA TYR A 107 -8.44 6.82 7.73
C TYR A 107 -9.55 7.69 7.13
N LEU A 108 -9.60 8.96 7.55
CA LEU A 108 -10.61 9.91 7.09
C LEU A 108 -10.54 10.15 5.57
N ASP A 109 -9.37 9.95 4.96
CA ASP A 109 -9.19 10.19 3.53
C ASP A 109 -9.65 9.02 2.67
N TYR A 110 -9.91 7.84 3.24
CA TYR A 110 -10.26 6.64 2.50
C TYR A 110 -11.50 5.88 2.99
N VAL A 111 -12.11 6.23 4.13
CA VAL A 111 -13.29 5.54 4.69
C VAL A 111 -14.46 5.41 3.69
N ASP A 112 -14.70 6.46 2.91
CA ASP A 112 -15.79 6.47 1.93
C ASP A 112 -15.42 5.75 0.63
N ARG A 113 -14.14 5.45 0.41
CA ARG A 113 -13.65 4.81 -0.81
C ARG A 113 -13.95 3.30 -0.81
N PRO A 114 -14.17 2.71 -1.99
CA PRO A 114 -14.45 1.27 -2.09
C PRO A 114 -13.21 0.41 -1.81
N ALA A 115 -12.02 0.92 -2.10
CA ALA A 115 -10.73 0.26 -1.96
C ALA A 115 -9.63 1.30 -1.78
N ALA A 116 -8.64 1.02 -0.94
CA ALA A 116 -7.49 1.89 -0.76
C ALA A 116 -6.22 1.11 -0.39
N ILE A 117 -5.09 1.56 -0.93
CA ILE A 117 -3.78 1.27 -0.33
C ILE A 117 -3.59 2.25 0.81
N THR A 118 -3.27 1.73 2.00
CA THR A 118 -3.22 2.53 3.24
C THR A 118 -1.80 2.69 3.78
N ASP A 119 -0.88 1.81 3.36
CA ASP A 119 0.53 1.85 3.72
C ASP A 119 1.39 1.51 2.49
N VAL A 120 2.45 2.30 2.28
CA VAL A 120 3.51 2.01 1.32
C VAL A 120 4.85 2.09 2.04
N ARG A 121 5.80 1.25 1.70
CA ARG A 121 7.13 1.30 2.30
C ARG A 121 8.21 1.10 1.26
N GLY A 122 9.34 1.79 1.42
CA GLY A 122 10.52 1.62 0.57
C GLY A 122 11.85 1.98 1.24
N ASN A 123 12.95 1.63 0.58
CA ASN A 123 14.30 1.94 1.07
C ASN A 123 14.65 3.41 0.85
N ASP A 124 14.00 4.06 -0.11
CA ASP A 124 14.09 5.50 -0.34
C ASP A 124 12.76 6.11 -0.82
N PRO A 125 12.65 7.45 -0.86
CA PRO A 125 11.44 8.14 -1.31
C PRO A 125 11.06 7.87 -2.78
N ASN A 126 12.01 7.52 -3.64
CA ASN A 126 11.76 7.34 -5.08
C ASN A 126 11.07 6.01 -5.34
N GLU A 127 11.50 4.96 -4.64
CA GLU A 127 10.79 3.68 -4.60
C GLU A 127 9.32 3.89 -4.20
N MET A 128 9.06 4.73 -3.20
CA MET A 128 7.69 5.07 -2.79
C MET A 128 6.92 5.88 -3.85
N ALA A 129 7.59 6.78 -4.57
CA ALA A 129 6.96 7.55 -5.65
C ALA A 129 6.53 6.62 -6.79
N LEU A 130 7.44 5.73 -7.21
CA LEU A 130 7.19 4.74 -8.26
C LEU A 130 6.03 3.81 -7.87
N LEU A 131 6.00 3.38 -6.61
CA LEU A 131 4.94 2.57 -6.05
C LEU A 131 3.58 3.29 -6.12
N LEU A 132 3.52 4.54 -5.66
CA LEU A 132 2.28 5.33 -5.67
C LEU A 132 1.80 5.70 -7.06
N TRP A 133 2.72 5.94 -8.00
CA TRP A 133 2.37 6.19 -9.41
C TRP A 133 1.91 4.94 -10.17
N ARG A 134 2.27 3.74 -9.70
CA ARG A 134 1.80 2.47 -10.30
C ARG A 134 0.43 2.04 -9.82
N ILE A 135 0.03 2.44 -8.61
CA ILE A 135 -1.32 2.18 -8.12
C ILE A 135 -2.33 2.99 -8.95
N GLN A 136 -3.53 2.46 -9.16
CA GLN A 136 -4.60 3.25 -9.75
C GLN A 136 -4.85 4.54 -8.94
N ARG A 137 -4.98 5.68 -9.63
CA ARG A 137 -5.10 7.01 -9.01
C ARG A 137 -6.15 7.04 -7.88
N ALA A 138 -7.34 6.48 -8.13
CA ALA A 138 -8.42 6.39 -7.15
C ALA A 138 -8.03 5.63 -5.87
N GLU A 139 -7.29 4.53 -6.00
CA GLU A 139 -6.84 3.68 -4.88
C GLU A 139 -5.66 4.32 -4.13
N ALA A 140 -4.82 5.08 -4.84
CA ALA A 140 -3.77 5.91 -4.26
C ALA A 140 -4.32 7.20 -3.60
N GLY A 141 -5.61 7.48 -3.72
CA GLY A 141 -6.26 8.62 -3.08
C GLY A 141 -6.26 9.92 -3.84
N LEU A 142 -5.98 9.86 -5.14
CA LEU A 142 -6.18 10.96 -6.06
C LEU A 142 -7.59 10.85 -6.63
N ASP A 143 -8.28 11.97 -6.78
CA ASP A 143 -9.57 11.99 -7.47
C ASP A 143 -9.34 11.75 -8.97
N GLU A 144 -10.21 10.94 -9.57
CA GLU A 144 -10.31 10.86 -11.02
C GLU A 144 -11.02 12.14 -11.46
N GLY A 145 -10.27 13.07 -12.04
CA GLY A 145 -10.83 14.29 -12.63
C GLY A 145 -11.81 13.99 -13.75
#